data_AF-A0A2D4G971-F1
#
_entry.id   AF-A0A2D4G971-F1
#
_cell.length_a   1.000
_cell.length_b   1.000
_cell.length_c   1.000
_cell.angle_alpha   90.00
_cell.angle_beta   90.00
_cell.angle_gamma   90.00
#
_symmetry.space_group_name_H-M   'P 1'
#
loop_
_entity.id
_entity.type
_entity.pdbx_description
1 polymer ?
#
loop_
_entity_poly.entity_id
_entity_poly.type
_entity_poly.pdbx_seq_one_letter_code
_entity_poly.pdbx_strand_id
1 'polypeptide(L)'
;ALDQWYQEELPELLAEREEKYLTKEELLKLMEWKLTRGKFRPRLQQLVAANPSKMVEEHTRKAFHLLPDVEAAVKELNELKGIGPATASAILAAGAPEIAAFMADEVMEILPGLTPLQYTLKHYLLYMDKIQSSVKKLNKD
;
A
#
# COMPACT_ATOMS: atom_id res chain seq x y z
N ALA A 1 -15.04 11.96 1.52
CA ALA A 1 -14.85 11.73 0.08
C ALA A 1 -13.67 10.79 -0.19
N LEU A 2 -12.41 11.23 -0.06
CA LEU A 2 -11.26 10.37 -0.36
C LEU A 2 -11.13 9.15 0.57
N ASP A 3 -11.47 9.29 1.86
CA ASP A 3 -11.43 8.17 2.81
C ASP A 3 -12.44 7.08 2.50
N GLN A 4 -13.69 7.47 2.27
CA GLN A 4 -14.74 6.55 1.84
C GLN A 4 -14.33 5.81 0.58
N TRP A 5 -13.80 6.55 -0.41
CA TRP A 5 -13.33 5.91 -1.64
C TRP A 5 -12.19 4.90 -1.39
N TYR A 6 -11.20 5.23 -0.56
CA TYR A 6 -10.08 4.32 -0.31
C TYR A 6 -10.48 3.11 0.55
N GLN A 7 -11.36 3.30 1.55
CA GLN A 7 -11.70 2.27 2.53
C GLN A 7 -12.85 1.36 2.08
N GLU A 8 -13.74 1.84 1.23
CA GLU A 8 -14.96 1.13 0.83
C GLU A 8 -14.96 0.88 -0.69
N GLU A 9 -14.99 1.95 -1.50
CA GLU A 9 -15.20 1.83 -2.94
C GLU A 9 -14.05 1.12 -3.67
N LEU A 10 -12.79 1.47 -3.37
CA LEU A 10 -11.62 0.89 -4.03
C LEU A 10 -11.47 -0.61 -3.73
N PRO A 11 -11.56 -1.08 -2.47
CA PRO A 11 -11.57 -2.51 -2.17
C PRO A 11 -12.68 -3.29 -2.90
N GLU A 12 -13.89 -2.75 -2.96
CA GLU A 12 -15.01 -3.35 -3.71
C GLU A 12 -14.67 -3.46 -5.21
N LEU A 13 -14.21 -2.37 -5.82
CA LEU A 13 -13.79 -2.36 -7.23
C LEU A 13 -12.67 -3.36 -7.53
N LEU A 14 -11.73 -3.56 -6.60
CA LEU A 14 -10.66 -4.54 -6.75
C LEU A 14 -11.15 -5.98 -6.57
N ALA A 15 -12.12 -6.21 -5.69
CA ALA A 15 -12.72 -7.53 -5.45
C ALA A 15 -13.61 -8.00 -6.60
N GLU A 16 -14.27 -7.07 -7.31
CA GLU A 16 -15.12 -7.39 -8.48
C GLU A 16 -14.33 -7.76 -9.74
N ARG A 17 -13.02 -7.45 -9.79
CA ARG A 17 -12.16 -7.78 -10.94
C ARG A 17 -11.75 -9.25 -10.91
N GLU A 18 -11.67 -9.87 -12.09
CA GLU A 18 -11.12 -11.22 -12.26
C GLU A 18 -9.67 -11.31 -11.73
N GLU A 19 -8.88 -10.28 -12.01
CA GLU A 19 -7.53 -10.10 -11.48
C GLU A 19 -7.42 -8.72 -10.85
N LYS A 20 -6.80 -8.63 -9.67
CA LYS A 20 -6.60 -7.37 -8.95
C LYS A 20 -5.49 -6.56 -9.63
N TYR A 21 -5.75 -5.29 -9.92
CA TYR A 21 -4.79 -4.30 -10.42
C TYR A 21 -5.38 -2.91 -10.21
N LEU A 22 -4.58 -1.84 -10.29
CA LEU A 22 -5.10 -0.46 -10.31
C LEU A 22 -5.02 0.10 -11.71
N THR A 23 -6.02 0.90 -12.10
CA THR A 23 -5.90 1.80 -13.25
C THR A 23 -5.02 3.00 -12.90
N LYS A 24 -4.57 3.75 -13.91
CA LYS A 24 -3.82 4.99 -13.69
C LYS A 24 -4.61 6.02 -12.89
N GLU A 25 -5.92 6.14 -13.14
CA GLU A 25 -6.79 7.09 -12.44
C GLU A 25 -6.94 6.71 -10.97
N GLU A 26 -7.11 5.43 -10.68
CA GLU A 26 -7.16 4.91 -9.31
C GLU A 26 -5.84 5.14 -8.58
N LEU A 27 -4.69 4.90 -9.23
CA LEU A 27 -3.39 5.15 -8.62
C LEU A 27 -3.17 6.64 -8.30
N LEU A 28 -3.64 7.54 -9.18
CA LEU A 28 -3.58 8.98 -8.94
C LEU A 28 -4.46 9.40 -7.77
N LYS A 29 -5.69 8.89 -7.71
CA LYS A 29 -6.63 9.16 -6.62
C LYS A 29 -6.15 8.56 -5.29
N LEU A 30 -5.53 7.39 -5.32
CA LEU A 30 -4.85 6.79 -4.16
C LEU A 30 -3.70 7.66 -3.69
N MET A 31 -2.90 8.24 -4.58
CA MET A 31 -1.84 9.15 -4.19
C MET A 31 -2.38 10.46 -3.60
N GLU A 32 -3.47 11.01 -4.14
CA GLU A 32 -4.17 12.17 -3.55
C GLU A 32 -4.62 11.87 -2.11
N TRP A 33 -5.26 10.72 -1.92
CA TRP A 33 -5.63 10.23 -0.58
C TRP A 33 -4.39 10.07 0.32
N LYS A 34 -3.34 9.39 -0.16
CA LYS A 34 -2.11 9.11 0.59
C LYS A 34 -1.40 10.40 1.02
N LEU A 35 -1.43 11.45 0.20
CA LEU A 35 -0.83 12.74 0.53
C LEU A 35 -1.55 13.46 1.67
N THR A 36 -2.81 13.12 1.96
CA THR A 36 -3.49 13.58 3.17
C THR A 36 -3.03 12.85 4.44
N ARG A 37 -2.18 11.81 4.31
CA ARG A 37 -1.70 10.94 5.41
C ARG A 37 -0.20 11.09 5.65
N GLY A 38 0.17 11.44 6.89
CA GLY A 38 1.56 11.57 7.30
C GLY A 38 2.27 12.75 6.64
N LYS A 39 3.56 12.58 6.31
CA LYS A 39 4.37 13.67 5.72
C LYS A 39 3.93 14.02 4.29
N PHE A 40 3.40 15.22 4.11
CA PHE A 40 3.02 15.76 2.80
C PHE A 40 4.23 15.91 1.85
N ARG A 41 4.15 15.30 0.66
CA ARG A 41 5.21 15.30 -0.38
C ARG A 41 4.61 15.52 -1.78
N PRO A 42 4.23 16.76 -2.14
CA PRO A 42 3.41 17.04 -3.33
C PRO A 42 4.04 16.60 -4.66
N ARG A 43 5.37 16.54 -4.73
CA ARG A 43 6.11 16.06 -5.91
C ARG A 43 5.75 14.61 -6.29
N LEU A 44 5.28 13.80 -5.34
CA LEU A 44 4.90 12.41 -5.61
C LEU A 44 3.74 12.31 -6.60
N GLN A 45 2.77 13.23 -6.56
CA GLN A 45 1.63 13.23 -7.51
C GLN A 45 2.12 13.33 -8.96
N GLN A 46 3.08 14.23 -9.22
CA GLN A 46 3.66 14.41 -10.56
C GLN A 46 4.47 13.20 -11.02
N LEU A 47 5.19 12.54 -10.10
CA LEU A 47 5.94 11.33 -10.41
C LEU A 47 5.02 10.16 -10.76
N VAL A 48 3.94 9.98 -9.99
CA VAL A 48 2.93 8.95 -10.27
C VAL A 48 2.25 9.20 -11.61
N ALA A 49 1.89 10.44 -11.91
CA ALA A 49 1.29 10.83 -13.19
C ALA A 49 2.18 10.54 -14.41
N ALA A 50 3.51 10.50 -14.22
CA ALA A 50 4.47 10.20 -15.28
C ALA A 50 4.56 8.70 -15.64
N ASN A 51 3.90 7.80 -14.90
CA ASN A 51 3.84 6.39 -15.26
C ASN A 51 2.83 6.16 -16.42
N PRO A 52 3.18 5.36 -17.44
CA PRO A 52 2.21 4.92 -18.46
C PRO A 52 1.11 4.05 -17.87
N SER A 53 -0.13 4.17 -18.34
CA SER A 53 -1.27 3.41 -17.80
C SER A 53 -1.03 1.89 -17.86
N LYS A 54 -0.48 1.41 -18.98
CA LYS A 54 -0.12 -0.01 -19.15
C LYS A 54 0.84 -0.51 -18.07
N MET A 55 1.89 0.27 -17.74
CA MET A 55 2.82 -0.13 -16.68
C MET A 55 2.17 -0.14 -15.30
N VAL A 56 1.26 0.80 -15.02
CA VAL A 56 0.52 0.82 -13.75
C VAL A 56 -0.28 -0.47 -13.59
N GLU A 57 -1.03 -0.87 -14.61
CA GLU A 57 -1.81 -2.11 -14.58
C GLU A 57 -0.91 -3.34 -14.49
N GLU A 58 0.17 -3.42 -15.28
CA GLU A 58 1.10 -4.56 -15.28
C GLU A 58 1.78 -4.76 -13.93
N HIS A 59 2.40 -3.72 -13.36
CA HIS A 59 3.13 -3.83 -12.09
C HIS A 59 2.20 -4.06 -10.91
N THR A 60 1.02 -3.42 -10.87
CA THR A 60 0.07 -3.64 -9.77
C THR A 60 -0.54 -5.04 -9.82
N ARG A 61 -0.92 -5.52 -11.02
CA ARG A 61 -1.37 -6.90 -11.23
C ARG A 61 -0.33 -7.92 -10.77
N LYS A 62 0.91 -7.74 -11.23
CA LYS A 62 2.01 -8.62 -10.84
C LYS A 62 2.28 -8.57 -9.33
N ALA A 63 2.22 -7.41 -8.71
CA ALA A 63 2.39 -7.27 -7.26
C ALA A 63 1.32 -8.05 -6.47
N PHE A 64 0.05 -8.00 -6.89
CA PHE A 64 -0.99 -8.81 -6.26
C PHE A 64 -0.76 -10.32 -6.43
N HIS A 65 -0.28 -10.77 -7.59
CA HIS A 65 0.09 -12.18 -7.81
C HIS A 65 1.30 -12.66 -7.00
N LEU A 66 2.14 -11.75 -6.51
CA LEU A 66 3.29 -12.11 -5.66
C LEU A 66 2.89 -12.35 -4.20
N LEU A 67 1.67 -11.99 -3.79
CA LEU A 67 1.19 -12.29 -2.44
C LEU A 67 1.05 -13.81 -2.23
N PRO A 68 1.37 -14.33 -1.03
CA PRO A 68 1.60 -13.62 0.23
C PRO A 68 3.01 -13.06 0.45
N ASP A 69 3.92 -13.11 -0.54
CA ASP A 69 5.24 -12.49 -0.45
C ASP A 69 5.15 -10.96 -0.58
N VAL A 70 4.91 -10.30 0.55
CA VAL A 70 4.82 -8.83 0.67
C VAL A 70 6.14 -8.14 0.29
N GLU A 71 7.30 -8.80 0.47
CA GLU A 71 8.58 -8.22 0.11
C GLU A 71 8.71 -8.11 -1.41
N ALA A 72 8.41 -9.21 -2.12
CA ALA A 72 8.41 -9.25 -3.57
C ALA A 72 7.36 -8.28 -4.16
N ALA A 73 6.15 -8.27 -3.60
CA ALA A 73 5.08 -7.37 -4.04
C ALA A 73 5.46 -5.88 -3.91
N VAL A 74 6.07 -5.48 -2.78
CA VAL A 74 6.53 -4.08 -2.61
C VAL A 74 7.70 -3.75 -3.53
N LYS A 75 8.64 -4.69 -3.75
CA LYS A 75 9.72 -4.49 -4.73
C LYS A 75 9.17 -4.24 -6.13
N GLU A 76 8.19 -5.04 -6.56
CA GLU A 76 7.52 -4.85 -7.85
C GLU A 76 6.85 -3.48 -7.96
N LEU A 77 6.13 -3.03 -6.92
CA LEU A 77 5.47 -1.73 -6.91
C LEU A 77 6.45 -0.55 -6.90
N ASN A 78 7.64 -0.70 -6.32
CA ASN A 78 8.66 0.35 -6.29
C ASN A 78 9.29 0.63 -7.67
N GLU A 79 9.08 -0.23 -8.67
CA GLU A 79 9.46 0.04 -10.06
C GLU A 79 8.63 1.19 -10.68
N LEU A 80 7.45 1.48 -10.13
CA LEU A 80 6.64 2.63 -10.53
C LEU A 80 7.19 3.93 -9.92
N LYS A 81 7.28 4.98 -10.75
CA LYS A 81 7.77 6.29 -10.32
C LYS A 81 6.87 6.87 -9.23
N GLY A 82 7.47 7.36 -8.15
CA GLY A 82 6.74 7.99 -7.05
C GLY A 82 6.08 7.01 -6.08
N ILE A 83 6.27 5.70 -6.28
CA ILE A 83 5.80 4.65 -5.37
C ILE A 83 6.99 4.17 -4.55
N GLY A 84 6.86 4.31 -3.23
CA GLY A 84 7.79 3.72 -2.26
C GLY A 84 7.03 2.81 -1.29
N PRO A 85 7.70 2.22 -0.28
CA PRO A 85 7.10 1.23 0.63
C PRO A 85 5.78 1.68 1.27
N ALA A 86 5.68 2.96 1.69
CA ALA A 86 4.45 3.48 2.28
C ALA A 86 3.27 3.53 1.30
N THR A 87 3.50 3.90 0.03
CA THR A 87 2.44 3.92 -0.99
C THR A 87 2.15 2.51 -1.48
N ALA A 88 3.17 1.68 -1.67
CA ALA A 88 3.02 0.27 -2.02
C ALA A 88 2.15 -0.46 -0.99
N SER A 89 2.38 -0.23 0.31
CA SER A 89 1.55 -0.81 1.37
C SER A 89 0.08 -0.39 1.31
N ALA A 90 -0.23 0.83 0.84
CA ALA A 90 -1.60 1.29 0.66
C ALA A 90 -2.28 0.56 -0.49
N ILE A 91 -1.57 0.40 -1.61
CA ILE A 91 -2.07 -0.37 -2.77
C ILE A 91 -2.39 -1.81 -2.34
N LEU A 92 -1.45 -2.46 -1.66
CA LEU A 92 -1.62 -3.84 -1.21
C LEU A 92 -2.74 -3.98 -0.16
N ALA A 93 -2.81 -3.06 0.81
CA ALA A 93 -3.85 -3.10 1.84
C ALA A 93 -5.27 -2.87 1.28
N ALA A 94 -5.41 -2.09 0.20
CA ALA A 94 -6.71 -1.89 -0.45
C ALA A 94 -7.20 -3.16 -1.17
N GLY A 95 -6.30 -3.93 -1.80
CA GLY A 95 -6.68 -5.11 -2.58
C GLY A 95 -6.56 -6.46 -1.84
N ALA A 96 -5.77 -6.52 -0.78
CA ALA A 96 -5.52 -7.74 0.00
C ALA A 96 -5.35 -7.41 1.51
N PRO A 97 -6.36 -6.79 2.16
CA PRO A 97 -6.29 -6.39 3.57
C PRO A 97 -6.05 -7.58 4.52
N GLU A 98 -6.38 -8.80 4.12
CA GLU A 98 -6.15 -10.03 4.85
C GLU A 98 -4.66 -10.46 4.87
N ILE A 99 -3.85 -9.94 3.94
CA ILE A 99 -2.42 -10.26 3.80
C ILE A 99 -1.55 -9.06 4.19
N ALA A 100 -1.90 -7.86 3.73
CA ALA A 100 -1.09 -6.66 3.84
C ALA A 100 -1.81 -5.56 4.62
N ALA A 101 -1.06 -4.86 5.49
CA ALA A 101 -1.54 -3.70 6.21
C ALA A 101 -0.87 -2.42 5.69
N PHE A 102 -1.60 -1.30 5.74
CA PHE A 102 -1.12 0.01 5.37
C PHE A 102 -0.09 0.54 6.38
N MET A 103 1.09 0.94 5.90
CA MET A 103 2.18 1.49 6.71
C MET A 103 1.87 2.93 7.17
N ALA A 104 0.94 3.05 8.12
CA ALA A 104 0.51 4.32 8.72
C ALA A 104 1.53 4.82 9.78
N ASP A 105 1.77 6.13 9.81
CA ASP A 105 2.74 6.77 10.72
C ASP A 105 2.32 6.56 12.18
N GLU A 106 1.04 6.74 12.47
CA GLU A 106 0.44 6.60 13.80
C GLU A 106 0.63 5.18 14.36
N VAL A 107 0.56 4.17 13.48
CA VAL A 107 0.75 2.78 13.88
C VAL A 107 2.24 2.46 14.10
N MET A 108 3.13 3.04 13.28
CA MET A 108 4.58 2.91 13.50
C MET A 108 5.04 3.62 14.79
N GLU A 109 4.39 4.72 15.18
CA GLU A 109 4.72 5.44 16.42
C GLU A 109 4.37 4.65 17.68
N ILE A 110 3.31 3.85 17.66
CA ILE A 110 2.86 3.06 18.81
C ILE A 110 3.52 1.68 18.90
N LEU A 111 3.96 1.12 17.77
CA LEU A 111 4.52 -0.23 17.74
C LEU A 111 5.98 -0.23 18.22
N PRO A 112 6.34 -1.04 19.24
CA PRO A 112 7.70 -1.07 19.78
C PRO A 112 8.74 -1.45 18.72
N GLY A 113 9.80 -0.64 18.61
CA GLY A 113 10.92 -0.86 17.70
C GLY A 113 10.76 -0.29 16.29
N LEU A 114 9.69 0.46 16.02
CA LEU A 114 9.47 1.17 14.76
C LEU A 114 9.73 2.68 14.82
N THR A 115 10.30 3.16 15.92
CA THR A 115 10.78 4.54 16.06
C THR A 115 12.31 4.59 15.98
N PRO A 116 12.92 5.60 15.31
CA PRO A 116 12.26 6.67 14.54
C PRO A 116 11.61 6.16 13.24
N LEU A 117 10.61 6.89 12.74
CA LEU A 117 9.87 6.55 11.52
C LEU A 117 10.82 6.41 10.32
N GLN A 118 10.74 5.27 9.63
CA GLN A 118 11.49 5.02 8.39
C GLN A 118 10.60 4.43 7.31
N TYR A 119 10.67 4.99 6.11
CA TYR A 119 9.86 4.59 4.96
C TYR A 119 10.63 3.65 4.03
N THR A 120 11.31 2.65 4.60
CA THR A 120 12.11 1.67 3.86
C THR A 120 11.42 0.31 3.82
N LEU A 121 11.76 -0.52 2.84
CA LEU A 121 11.20 -1.88 2.74
C LEU A 121 11.49 -2.69 4.00
N LYS A 122 12.72 -2.65 4.51
CA LYS A 122 13.10 -3.32 5.76
C LYS A 122 12.20 -2.89 6.92
N HIS A 123 11.88 -1.60 7.02
CA HIS A 123 11.02 -1.09 8.08
C HIS A 123 9.56 -1.53 7.89
N TYR A 124 9.07 -1.60 6.64
CA TYR A 124 7.75 -2.15 6.34
C TYR A 124 7.63 -3.65 6.68
N LEU A 125 8.67 -4.44 6.44
CA LEU A 125 8.66 -5.86 6.81
C LEU A 125 8.61 -6.06 8.33
N LEU A 126 9.36 -5.25 9.09
CA LEU A 126 9.25 -5.22 10.55
C LEU A 126 7.85 -4.81 11.00
N TYR A 127 7.26 -3.80 10.34
CA TYR A 127 5.88 -3.40 10.58
C TYR A 127 4.90 -4.56 10.39
N MET A 128 4.98 -5.27 9.26
CA MET A 128 4.12 -6.42 8.98
C MET A 128 4.30 -7.56 9.98
N ASP A 129 5.53 -7.85 10.41
CA ASP A 129 5.78 -8.86 11.47
C ASP A 129 5.06 -8.50 12.79
N LYS A 130 5.10 -7.22 13.18
CA LYS A 130 4.39 -6.73 14.37
C LYS A 130 2.87 -6.82 14.21
N ILE A 131 2.33 -6.42 13.06
CA ILE A 131 0.90 -6.53 12.77
C ILE A 131 0.44 -7.99 12.81
N GLN A 132 1.15 -8.89 12.13
CA GLN A 132 0.83 -10.32 12.10
C GLN A 132 0.93 -10.95 13.49
N SER A 133 1.88 -10.51 14.31
CA SER A 133 1.98 -10.92 15.71
C SER A 133 0.76 -10.48 16.53
N SER A 134 0.22 -9.28 16.29
CA SER A 134 -0.99 -8.79 16.94
C SER A 134 -2.23 -9.55 16.47
N VAL A 135 -2.38 -9.79 15.16
CA VAL A 135 -3.48 -10.60 14.59
C VAL A 135 -3.50 -12.00 15.19
N LYS A 136 -2.33 -12.67 15.28
CA LYS A 136 -2.21 -14.00 15.90
C LYS A 136 -2.56 -14.03 17.38
N LYS A 137 -2.41 -12.92 18.11
CA LYS A 137 -2.82 -12.83 19.52
C LYS A 137 -4.33 -12.67 19.62
N LEU A 138 -4.90 -11.75 18.85
CA LEU A 138 -6.34 -11.45 18.87
C LEU A 138 -7.20 -12.63 18.36
N ASN A 139 -6.69 -13.42 17.40
CA ASN A 139 -7.41 -14.60 16.89
C ASN A 139 -7.24 -15.86 17.74
N LYS A 140 -6.46 -15.80 18.83
CA LYS A 140 -6.34 -16.92 19.80
C LYS A 140 -7.35 -16.81 20.94
N ASP A 141 -8.02 -15.66 21.05
CA ASP A 141 -9.17 -15.42 21.93
C ASP A 141 -10.47 -15.76 21.18
#